data_AF-A0A7C6SAD0-F1
#
_entry.id   AF-A0A7C6SAD0-F1
#
_cell.length_a   1.000
_cell.length_b   1.000
_cell.length_c   1.000
_cell.angle_alpha   90.00
_cell.angle_beta   90.00
_cell.angle_gamma   90.00
#
_symmetry.space_group_name_H-M   'P 1'
#
loop_
_entity.id
_entity.type
_entity.pdbx_description
1 polymer ?
#
loop_
_entity_poly.entity_id
_entity_poly.type
_entity_poly.pdbx_seq_one_letter_code
_entity_poly.pdbx_strand_id
1 'polypeptide(L)'
;MSTLNIPKKRIYKYDNVKALLILLVVIGHMTTDYVSDQGTVRWITLWIYSFHMPAFIFISGLMHKRYISEEKAAKGIRGETRLRWDKVWGFFFCAYGLKIFLQVTRTMMGQNPNWHWIAEPGIPWYLFVMAEYELLFYFTRKIDDKVKPWIVILVAFAASAVVGYFPIIGDTFCLSRMINFLPIYAIGYYMDMKSALNWFSNKWAACAGGVVVIISILVCKFSSWGMYGWRKWFTGRRSYEFLEDFFKNAVQNGWWIRILVWLVALILTFAIVAVIPDKDLGFITTVGARTIQVYFWHRPVCYLLREPLRFFPKLVMMFGGTYDHALVGPTPGHAFGGSSSAIIFALIVYFAVAIAMTAFFSLKIFEHPTKELMALGKKLTQKTG
;
A
#
# COMPACT_ATOMS: atom_id res chain seq x y z
N MET A 1 3.13 -38.84 21.31
CA MET A 1 4.19 -37.81 21.15
C MET A 1 3.52 -36.49 20.79
N SER A 2 3.42 -35.57 21.76
CA SER A 2 2.94 -34.22 21.53
C SER A 2 3.96 -33.47 20.67
N THR A 3 3.57 -33.07 19.46
CA THR A 3 4.33 -32.10 18.67
C THR A 3 4.34 -30.80 19.45
N LEU A 4 5.41 -30.54 20.20
CA LEU A 4 5.69 -29.25 20.82
C LEU A 4 5.61 -28.19 19.73
N ASN A 5 4.51 -27.45 19.74
CA ASN A 5 4.20 -26.39 18.82
C ASN A 5 5.06 -25.20 19.24
N ILE A 6 6.36 -25.21 18.88
CA ILE A 6 7.26 -24.09 19.16
C ILE A 6 6.64 -22.87 18.49
N PRO A 7 6.18 -21.85 19.24
CA PRO A 7 5.59 -20.67 18.63
C PRO A 7 6.68 -20.02 17.77
N LYS A 8 6.48 -20.04 16.45
CA LYS A 8 7.35 -19.37 15.49
C LYS A 8 7.61 -17.95 15.99
N LYS A 9 8.86 -17.64 16.29
CA LYS A 9 9.24 -16.30 16.75
C LYS A 9 8.81 -15.29 15.70
N ARG A 10 7.86 -14.44 16.08
CA ARG A 10 7.34 -13.33 15.29
C ARG A 10 8.48 -12.33 15.07
N ILE A 11 8.61 -11.81 13.84
CA ILE A 11 9.63 -10.79 13.53
C ILE A 11 8.98 -9.43 13.69
N TYR A 12 9.29 -8.74 14.80
CA TYR A 12 8.64 -7.49 15.17
C TYR A 12 8.93 -6.37 14.18
N LYS A 13 10.13 -6.34 13.60
CA LYS A 13 10.51 -5.32 12.61
C LYS A 13 9.50 -5.16 11.48
N TYR A 14 9.09 -6.25 10.84
CA TYR A 14 8.18 -6.18 9.69
C TYR A 14 6.76 -5.77 10.09
N ASP A 15 6.32 -6.12 11.30
CA ASP A 15 5.06 -5.61 11.82
C ASP A 15 5.16 -4.12 12.13
N ASN A 16 6.23 -3.65 12.76
CA ASN A 16 6.46 -2.23 13.02
C ASN A 16 6.51 -1.41 11.70
N VAL A 17 7.15 -1.94 10.65
CA VAL A 17 7.14 -1.35 9.31
C VAL A 17 5.72 -1.24 8.78
N LYS A 18 4.97 -2.36 8.76
CA LYS A 18 3.57 -2.37 8.30
C LYS A 18 2.68 -1.41 9.09
N ALA A 19 2.92 -1.24 10.40
CA ALA A 19 2.20 -0.30 11.25
C ALA A 19 2.41 1.15 10.81
N LEU A 20 3.66 1.55 10.53
CA LEU A 20 3.94 2.86 9.96
C LEU A 20 3.28 3.01 8.59
N LEU A 21 3.47 2.04 7.70
CA LEU A 21 2.96 2.14 6.33
C LEU A 21 1.43 2.24 6.29
N ILE A 22 0.71 1.48 7.12
CA ILE A 22 -0.76 1.55 7.13
C ILE A 22 -1.24 2.89 7.67
N LEU A 23 -0.57 3.44 8.68
CA LEU A 23 -0.87 4.78 9.18
C LEU A 23 -0.65 5.83 8.08
N LEU A 24 0.45 5.73 7.32
CA LEU A 24 0.72 6.63 6.20
C LEU A 24 -0.30 6.50 5.06
N VAL A 25 -0.85 5.31 4.79
CA VAL A 25 -1.97 5.13 3.83
C VAL A 25 -3.19 5.92 4.29
N VAL A 26 -3.56 5.78 5.57
CA VAL A 26 -4.71 6.47 6.14
C VAL A 26 -4.49 7.98 6.09
N ILE A 27 -3.34 8.46 6.57
CA ILE A 27 -2.96 9.88 6.51
C ILE A 27 -3.01 10.38 5.07
N GLY A 28 -2.38 9.68 4.13
CA GLY A 28 -2.29 10.09 2.73
C GLY A 28 -3.63 10.16 2.01
N HIS A 29 -4.64 9.41 2.46
CA HIS A 29 -6.01 9.51 1.94
C HIS A 29 -6.82 10.58 2.64
N MET A 30 -6.63 10.77 3.95
CA MET A 30 -7.25 11.88 4.65
C MET A 30 -6.74 13.23 4.12
N THR A 31 -5.43 13.39 3.91
CA THR A 31 -4.87 14.65 3.40
C THR A 31 -5.37 14.97 2.00
N THR A 32 -5.47 13.97 1.10
CA THR A 32 -5.96 14.20 -0.26
C THR A 32 -7.46 14.49 -0.32
N ASP A 33 -8.24 13.96 0.63
CA ASP A 33 -9.69 14.09 0.60
C ASP A 33 -10.15 15.37 1.32
N TYR A 34 -9.39 15.84 2.30
CA TYR A 34 -9.87 16.82 3.29
C TYR A 34 -9.02 18.09 3.49
N VAL A 35 -7.91 18.28 2.78
CA VAL A 35 -7.11 19.50 2.90
C VAL A 35 -6.90 20.13 1.53
N SER A 36 -6.93 21.46 1.45
CA SER A 36 -6.58 22.21 0.23
C SER A 36 -5.29 21.71 -0.35
N ASP A 37 -5.23 21.81 -1.68
CA ASP A 37 -4.05 21.57 -2.47
C ASP A 37 -2.96 22.67 -2.27
N GLN A 38 -2.55 22.88 -1.02
CA GLN A 38 -1.50 23.80 -0.62
C GLN A 38 -0.13 23.13 -0.57
N GLY A 39 0.93 23.94 -0.62
CA GLY A 39 2.32 23.47 -0.64
C GLY A 39 2.63 22.42 0.44
N THR A 40 2.18 22.64 1.68
CA THR A 40 2.42 21.70 2.78
C THR A 40 1.81 20.32 2.55
N VAL A 41 0.54 20.29 2.13
CA VAL A 41 -0.20 19.04 1.86
C VAL A 41 0.41 18.30 0.67
N ARG A 42 0.79 19.05 -0.37
CA ARG A 42 1.41 18.51 -1.58
C ARG A 42 2.70 17.79 -1.29
N TRP A 43 3.65 18.40 -0.58
CA TRP A 43 4.94 17.75 -0.35
C TRP A 43 4.82 16.55 0.58
N ILE A 44 3.98 16.62 1.63
CA ILE A 44 3.70 15.48 2.52
C ILE A 44 3.12 14.32 1.71
N THR A 45 2.12 14.62 0.87
CA THR A 45 1.46 13.62 0.04
C THR A 45 2.44 13.02 -0.97
N LEU A 46 3.26 13.83 -1.63
CA LEU A 46 4.29 13.34 -2.55
C LEU A 46 5.28 12.42 -1.83
N TRP A 47 5.78 12.84 -0.67
CA TRP A 47 6.73 12.07 0.13
C TRP A 47 6.14 10.73 0.52
N ILE A 48 4.91 10.69 1.04
CA ILE A 48 4.19 9.43 1.35
C ILE A 48 4.08 8.56 0.10
N TYR A 49 3.58 9.12 -1.02
CA TYR A 49 3.34 8.38 -2.27
C TYR A 49 4.61 7.81 -2.90
N SER A 50 5.77 8.39 -2.61
CA SER A 50 7.05 7.92 -3.17
C SER A 50 7.47 6.52 -2.70
N PHE A 51 7.01 6.05 -1.54
CA PHE A 51 7.46 4.78 -0.98
C PHE A 51 6.38 3.91 -0.32
N HIS A 52 5.25 4.45 0.16
CA HIS A 52 4.38 3.64 1.05
C HIS A 52 3.81 2.36 0.40
N MET A 53 3.31 2.43 -0.85
CA MET A 53 2.86 1.25 -1.59
C MET A 53 4.02 0.36 -2.06
N PRO A 54 5.09 0.91 -2.66
CA PRO A 54 6.33 0.16 -2.90
C PRO A 54 6.80 -0.66 -1.69
N ALA A 55 6.83 -0.05 -0.51
CA ALA A 55 7.26 -0.69 0.71
C ALA A 55 6.31 -1.81 1.15
N PHE A 56 4.99 -1.62 1.06
CA PHE A 56 4.03 -2.70 1.30
C PHE A 56 4.23 -3.87 0.33
N ILE A 57 4.45 -3.59 -0.95
CA ILE A 57 4.67 -4.60 -1.99
C ILE A 57 5.97 -5.36 -1.74
N PHE A 58 7.05 -4.67 -1.38
CA PHE A 58 8.32 -5.29 -1.00
C PHE A 58 8.17 -6.23 0.19
N ILE A 59 7.54 -5.77 1.28
CA ILE A 59 7.31 -6.59 2.48
C ILE A 59 6.41 -7.80 2.16
N SER A 60 5.40 -7.63 1.32
CA SER A 60 4.54 -8.73 0.87
C SER A 60 5.31 -9.78 0.06
N GLY A 61 6.20 -9.35 -0.85
CA GLY A 61 7.11 -10.24 -1.56
C GLY A 61 8.02 -11.01 -0.59
N LEU A 62 8.64 -10.30 0.36
CA LEU A 62 9.51 -10.88 1.37
C LEU A 62 8.81 -11.94 2.24
N MET A 63 7.54 -11.71 2.56
CA MET A 63 6.72 -12.65 3.34
C MET A 63 6.17 -13.82 2.51
N HIS A 64 6.09 -13.71 1.18
CA HIS A 64 5.57 -14.76 0.31
C HIS A 64 6.44 -16.03 0.38
N LYS A 65 7.76 -15.91 0.20
CA LYS A 65 8.68 -17.05 0.14
C LYS A 65 8.84 -17.78 1.48
N ARG A 66 8.92 -17.04 2.60
CA ARG A 66 8.99 -17.63 3.95
C ARG A 66 7.83 -18.57 4.23
N TYR A 67 6.64 -18.19 3.81
CA TYR A 67 5.46 -19.01 4.06
C TYR A 67 5.53 -20.35 3.29
N ILE A 68 6.00 -20.30 2.03
CA ILE A 68 6.19 -21.49 1.18
C ILE A 68 7.24 -22.44 1.77
N SER A 69 8.41 -21.92 2.19
CA SER A 69 9.48 -22.75 2.74
C SER A 69 9.10 -23.37 4.08
N GLU A 70 8.39 -22.61 4.93
CA GLU A 70 7.95 -23.08 6.23
C GLU A 70 6.81 -24.10 6.15
N GLU A 71 5.89 -23.99 5.19
CA GLU A 71 4.83 -24.99 4.98
C GLU A 71 5.40 -26.33 4.49
N LYS A 72 6.39 -26.29 3.58
CA LYS A 72 7.11 -27.48 3.11
C LYS A 72 7.84 -28.18 4.25
N ALA A 73 8.54 -27.41 5.09
CA ALA A 73 9.25 -27.94 6.26
C ALA A 73 8.29 -28.56 7.30
N ALA A 74 7.16 -27.90 7.60
CA ALA A 74 6.20 -28.36 8.59
C ALA A 74 5.45 -29.64 8.16
N LYS A 75 5.31 -29.90 6.86
CA LYS A 75 4.63 -31.09 6.32
C LYS A 75 5.59 -32.21 5.93
N GLY A 76 6.90 -32.06 6.14
CA GLY A 76 7.91 -33.02 5.69
C GLY A 76 7.97 -33.20 4.16
N ILE A 77 7.37 -32.27 3.40
CA ILE A 77 7.26 -32.37 1.95
C ILE A 77 8.52 -31.78 1.32
N ARG A 78 9.36 -32.63 0.76
CA ARG A 78 10.36 -32.23 -0.25
C ARG A 78 9.66 -32.23 -1.61
N GLY A 79 9.38 -31.05 -2.18
CA GLY A 79 8.69 -30.93 -3.48
C GLY A 79 7.97 -29.61 -3.75
N GLU A 80 7.33 -29.49 -4.92
CA GLU A 80 6.80 -28.27 -5.55
C GLU A 80 6.01 -27.33 -4.62
N THR A 81 6.16 -26.02 -4.85
CA THR A 81 5.36 -24.96 -4.22
C THR A 81 3.89 -25.14 -4.58
N ARG A 82 3.02 -25.38 -3.59
CA ARG A 82 1.57 -25.48 -3.78
C ARG A 82 0.94 -24.08 -3.84
N LEU A 83 -0.03 -23.91 -4.73
CA LEU A 83 -0.80 -22.66 -4.80
C LEU A 83 -1.68 -22.53 -3.58
N ARG A 84 -1.63 -21.37 -2.94
CA ARG A 84 -2.42 -21.06 -1.75
C ARG A 84 -3.73 -20.39 -2.12
N TRP A 85 -4.66 -21.22 -2.58
CA TRP A 85 -6.01 -20.80 -2.97
C TRP A 85 -6.73 -20.02 -1.87
N ASP A 86 -6.49 -20.33 -0.59
CA ASP A 86 -7.01 -19.58 0.56
C ASP A 86 -6.63 -18.09 0.50
N LYS A 87 -5.39 -17.77 0.13
CA LYS A 87 -4.93 -16.38 0.01
C LYS A 87 -5.39 -15.72 -1.28
N VAL A 88 -5.35 -16.43 -2.41
CA VAL A 88 -5.84 -15.91 -3.69
C VAL A 88 -7.30 -15.50 -3.55
N TRP A 89 -8.15 -16.41 -3.07
CA TRP A 89 -9.56 -16.13 -2.83
C TRP A 89 -9.77 -15.13 -1.71
N GLY A 90 -8.98 -15.18 -0.63
CA GLY A 90 -9.05 -14.20 0.45
C GLY A 90 -8.82 -12.77 -0.04
N PHE A 91 -7.77 -12.53 -0.83
CA PHE A 91 -7.50 -11.23 -1.43
C PHE A 91 -8.58 -10.82 -2.43
N PHE A 92 -9.03 -11.75 -3.28
CA PHE A 92 -10.07 -11.50 -4.27
C PHE A 92 -11.40 -11.10 -3.63
N PHE A 93 -11.89 -11.87 -2.65
CA PHE A 93 -13.14 -11.56 -1.94
C PHE A 93 -13.03 -10.28 -1.11
N CYS A 94 -11.89 -10.04 -0.44
CA CYS A 94 -11.67 -8.77 0.24
C CYS A 94 -11.66 -7.59 -0.74
N ALA A 95 -11.11 -7.76 -1.95
CA ALA A 95 -11.09 -6.71 -2.96
C ALA A 95 -12.50 -6.34 -3.41
N TYR A 96 -13.31 -7.33 -3.81
CA TYR A 96 -14.70 -7.10 -4.21
C TYR A 96 -15.59 -6.63 -3.07
N GLY A 97 -15.41 -7.17 -1.86
CA GLY A 97 -16.08 -6.66 -0.66
C GLY A 97 -15.78 -5.17 -0.46
N LEU A 98 -14.51 -4.78 -0.55
CA LEU A 98 -14.12 -3.37 -0.44
C LEU A 98 -14.75 -2.52 -1.56
N LYS A 99 -14.76 -2.99 -2.81
CA LYS A 99 -15.44 -2.29 -3.92
C LYS A 99 -16.92 -2.04 -3.61
N ILE A 100 -17.63 -3.05 -3.11
CA ILE A 100 -19.06 -2.93 -2.76
C ILE A 100 -19.25 -1.91 -1.64
N PHE A 101 -18.46 -1.99 -0.56
CA PHE A 101 -18.56 -1.01 0.53
C PHE A 101 -18.23 0.41 0.07
N LEU A 102 -17.24 0.59 -0.81
CA LEU A 102 -16.93 1.89 -1.41
C LEU A 102 -18.09 2.39 -2.28
N GLN A 103 -18.71 1.52 -3.08
CA GLN A 103 -19.89 1.87 -3.89
C GLN A 103 -21.04 2.35 -2.99
N VAL A 104 -21.38 1.57 -1.95
CA VAL A 104 -22.45 1.88 -1.01
C VAL A 104 -22.17 3.19 -0.28
N THR A 105 -21.02 3.32 0.37
CA THR A 105 -20.67 4.52 1.13
C THR A 105 -20.61 5.76 0.26
N ARG A 106 -20.08 5.69 -0.96
CA ARG A 106 -20.08 6.84 -1.88
C ARG A 106 -21.50 7.22 -2.32
N THR A 107 -22.37 6.23 -2.58
CA THR A 107 -23.77 6.46 -2.94
C THR A 107 -24.56 7.08 -1.79
N MET A 108 -24.38 6.59 -0.56
CA MET A 108 -24.97 7.18 0.66
C MET A 108 -24.55 8.64 0.86
N MET A 109 -23.35 8.98 0.40
CA MET A 109 -22.78 10.33 0.46
C MET A 109 -23.15 11.19 -0.76
N GLY A 110 -24.18 10.80 -1.51
CA GLY A 110 -24.71 11.57 -2.65
C GLY A 110 -23.84 11.56 -3.91
N GLN A 111 -22.80 10.71 -3.97
CA GLN A 111 -22.00 10.55 -5.19
C GLN A 111 -22.67 9.52 -6.11
N ASN A 112 -22.44 9.65 -7.43
CA ASN A 112 -22.81 8.64 -8.43
C ASN A 112 -21.55 7.91 -8.95
N PRO A 113 -20.95 7.00 -8.15
CA PRO A 113 -19.79 6.24 -8.61
C PRO A 113 -20.15 5.23 -9.70
N ASN A 114 -19.40 5.25 -10.81
CA ASN A 114 -19.51 4.24 -11.85
C ASN A 114 -18.97 2.89 -11.37
N TRP A 115 -19.77 1.84 -11.53
CA TRP A 115 -19.35 0.48 -11.22
C TRP A 115 -18.67 -0.18 -12.42
N HIS A 116 -17.51 -0.77 -12.17
CA HIS A 116 -16.82 -1.64 -13.13
C HIS A 116 -16.46 -2.93 -12.44
N TRP A 117 -16.77 -4.06 -13.08
CA TRP A 117 -16.42 -5.38 -12.54
C TRP A 117 -14.90 -5.60 -12.56
N ILE A 118 -14.30 -5.37 -13.73
CA ILE A 118 -12.91 -5.76 -14.02
C ILE A 118 -11.92 -4.61 -13.79
N ALA A 119 -12.29 -3.39 -14.20
CA ALA A 119 -11.42 -2.24 -14.01
C ALA A 119 -11.47 -1.76 -12.55
N GLU A 120 -10.30 -1.53 -11.96
CA GLU A 120 -10.19 -1.01 -10.60
C GLU A 120 -9.23 0.18 -10.52
N PRO A 121 -9.77 1.42 -10.59
CA PRO A 121 -8.97 2.62 -10.49
C PRO A 121 -8.68 3.06 -9.05
N GLY A 122 -9.49 2.61 -8.10
CA GLY A 122 -9.49 2.99 -6.69
C GLY A 122 -8.58 2.10 -5.86
N ILE A 123 -8.79 2.13 -4.54
CA ILE A 123 -7.92 1.49 -3.53
C ILE A 123 -7.81 -0.04 -3.66
N PRO A 124 -8.87 -0.82 -3.96
CA PRO A 124 -8.83 -2.29 -3.98
C PRO A 124 -7.76 -2.91 -4.90
N TRP A 125 -7.16 -2.13 -5.79
CA TRP A 125 -6.07 -2.55 -6.68
C TRP A 125 -4.97 -3.35 -5.97
N TYR A 126 -4.60 -2.95 -4.75
CA TYR A 126 -3.51 -3.62 -4.02
C TYR A 126 -3.87 -5.08 -3.72
N LEU A 127 -5.12 -5.34 -3.33
CA LEU A 127 -5.59 -6.70 -3.05
C LEU A 127 -5.65 -7.55 -4.32
N PHE A 128 -6.11 -6.99 -5.46
CA PHE A 128 -6.05 -7.68 -6.75
C PHE A 128 -4.62 -8.05 -7.14
N VAL A 129 -3.70 -7.09 -7.07
CA VAL A 129 -2.29 -7.30 -7.40
C VAL A 129 -1.64 -8.35 -6.46
N MET A 130 -2.01 -8.39 -5.17
CA MET A 130 -1.52 -9.46 -4.27
C MET A 130 -2.02 -10.85 -4.69
N ALA A 131 -3.28 -10.97 -5.11
CA ALA A 131 -3.82 -12.23 -5.64
C ALA A 131 -3.11 -12.64 -6.95
N GLU A 132 -2.89 -11.67 -7.85
CA GLU A 132 -2.19 -11.86 -9.11
C GLU A 132 -0.73 -12.29 -8.90
N TYR A 133 -0.02 -11.76 -7.89
CA TYR A 133 1.34 -12.21 -7.58
C TYR A 133 1.40 -13.63 -7.00
N GLU A 134 0.45 -14.02 -6.16
CA GLU A 134 0.37 -15.41 -5.67
C GLU A 134 0.19 -16.39 -6.84
N LEU A 135 -0.60 -16.00 -7.86
CA LEU A 135 -0.75 -16.77 -9.11
C LEU A 135 0.51 -16.72 -9.97
N LEU A 136 1.06 -15.54 -10.24
CA LEU A 136 2.23 -15.33 -11.10
C LEU A 136 3.40 -16.18 -10.62
N PHE A 137 3.81 -16.03 -9.36
CA PHE A 137 4.96 -16.75 -8.81
C PHE A 137 4.69 -18.26 -8.65
N TYR A 138 3.44 -18.67 -8.51
CA TYR A 138 3.09 -20.09 -8.59
C TYR A 138 3.26 -20.65 -10.00
N PHE A 139 2.77 -19.96 -11.04
CA PHE A 139 2.87 -20.40 -12.43
C PHE A 139 4.31 -20.34 -12.95
N THR A 140 5.10 -19.36 -12.51
CA THR A 140 6.51 -19.21 -12.90
C THR A 140 7.48 -20.02 -12.03
N ARG A 141 7.02 -20.73 -10.98
CA ARG A 141 7.89 -21.45 -10.02
C ARG A 141 8.93 -22.38 -10.66
N LYS A 142 8.57 -23.05 -11.76
CA LYS A 142 9.47 -24.00 -12.44
C LYS A 142 10.59 -23.30 -13.21
N ILE A 143 10.30 -22.10 -13.72
CA ILE A 143 11.26 -21.24 -14.41
C ILE A 143 12.14 -20.58 -13.33
N ASP A 144 11.51 -20.11 -12.26
CA ASP A 144 12.15 -19.52 -11.09
C ASP A 144 13.25 -20.43 -10.51
N ASP A 145 12.95 -21.72 -10.31
CA ASP A 145 13.92 -22.70 -9.78
C ASP A 145 15.15 -22.91 -10.69
N LYS A 146 15.07 -22.56 -11.98
CA LYS A 146 16.13 -22.75 -12.97
C LYS A 146 16.91 -21.48 -13.30
N VAL A 147 16.31 -20.31 -13.04
CA VAL A 147 16.83 -19.01 -13.47
C VAL A 147 17.42 -18.27 -12.27
N LYS A 148 18.55 -17.58 -12.46
CA LYS A 148 19.16 -16.80 -11.39
C LYS A 148 18.21 -15.65 -10.98
N PRO A 149 17.98 -15.39 -9.68
CA PRO A 149 17.08 -14.34 -9.21
C PRO A 149 17.28 -12.96 -9.83
N TRP A 150 18.52 -12.55 -10.09
CA TRP A 150 18.82 -11.26 -10.70
C TRP A 150 18.28 -11.13 -12.13
N ILE A 151 18.18 -12.23 -12.89
CA ILE A 151 17.61 -12.23 -14.25
C ILE A 151 16.11 -11.94 -14.16
N VAL A 152 15.40 -12.57 -13.23
CA VAL A 152 13.95 -12.34 -13.02
C VAL A 152 13.70 -10.88 -12.62
N ILE A 153 14.54 -10.33 -11.74
CA ILE A 153 14.46 -8.91 -11.33
C ILE A 153 14.72 -7.99 -12.53
N LEU A 154 15.71 -8.27 -13.37
CA LEU A 154 15.98 -7.46 -14.58
C LEU A 154 14.82 -7.52 -15.58
N VAL A 155 14.25 -8.70 -15.81
CA VAL A 155 13.06 -8.85 -16.67
C VAL A 155 11.88 -8.08 -16.10
N ALA A 156 11.70 -8.09 -14.78
CA ALA A 156 10.67 -7.28 -14.13
C ALA A 156 10.90 -5.78 -14.35
N PHE A 157 12.13 -5.28 -14.22
CA PHE A 157 12.46 -3.87 -14.51
C PHE A 157 12.20 -3.53 -15.98
N ALA A 158 12.59 -4.40 -16.91
CA ALA A 158 12.32 -4.22 -18.32
C ALA A 158 10.81 -4.19 -18.61
N ALA A 159 10.04 -5.12 -18.07
CA ALA A 159 8.59 -5.17 -18.22
C ALA A 159 7.92 -3.90 -17.66
N SER A 160 8.36 -3.45 -16.49
CA SER A 160 7.91 -2.20 -15.86
C SER A 160 8.25 -0.97 -16.71
N ALA A 161 9.45 -0.91 -17.29
CA ALA A 161 9.86 0.18 -18.18
C ALA A 161 9.06 0.20 -19.49
N VAL A 162 8.68 -0.97 -20.00
CA VAL A 162 7.99 -1.12 -21.28
C VAL A 162 6.47 -0.95 -21.18
N VAL A 163 5.84 -1.39 -20.08
CA VAL A 163 4.36 -1.40 -19.96
C VAL A 163 3.74 -0.01 -20.14
N GLY A 164 4.45 1.06 -19.76
CA GLY A 164 3.97 2.44 -19.91
C GLY A 164 3.75 2.88 -21.35
N TYR A 165 4.33 2.20 -22.34
CA TYR A 165 4.11 2.47 -23.78
C TYR A 165 2.79 1.91 -24.31
N PHE A 166 2.06 1.12 -23.51
CA PHE A 166 0.82 0.47 -23.93
C PHE A 166 -0.37 1.08 -23.16
N PRO A 167 -1.02 2.14 -23.68
CA PRO A 167 -2.18 2.77 -23.04
C PRO A 167 -3.34 1.80 -22.73
N ILE A 168 -3.46 0.72 -23.51
CA ILE A 168 -4.44 -0.35 -23.30
C ILE A 168 -4.22 -1.11 -21.99
N ILE A 169 -2.98 -1.17 -21.50
CA ILE A 169 -2.64 -1.81 -20.23
C ILE A 169 -2.81 -0.76 -19.13
N GLY A 170 -3.97 -0.80 -18.46
CA GLY A 170 -4.36 0.18 -17.45
C GLY A 170 -4.94 -0.45 -16.20
N ASP A 171 -6.15 0.00 -15.82
CA ASP A 171 -6.84 -0.43 -14.60
C ASP A 171 -7.60 -1.76 -14.74
N THR A 172 -7.79 -2.25 -15.96
CA THR A 172 -8.37 -3.57 -16.25
C THR A 172 -7.51 -4.63 -15.58
N PHE A 173 -8.08 -5.37 -14.62
CA PHE A 173 -7.33 -6.30 -13.73
C PHE A 173 -6.09 -5.67 -13.10
N CYS A 174 -6.05 -4.34 -12.91
CA CYS A 174 -4.90 -3.62 -12.38
C CYS A 174 -3.54 -3.93 -13.05
N LEU A 175 -3.54 -4.42 -14.31
CA LEU A 175 -2.34 -4.96 -14.97
C LEU A 175 -1.19 -3.96 -15.04
N SER A 176 -1.48 -2.68 -15.28
CA SER A 176 -0.45 -1.64 -15.27
C SER A 176 0.28 -1.61 -13.93
N ARG A 177 -0.45 -1.63 -12.81
CA ARG A 177 0.15 -1.58 -11.48
C ARG A 177 0.87 -2.90 -11.16
N MET A 178 0.27 -4.03 -11.49
CA MET A 178 0.88 -5.35 -11.31
C MET A 178 2.26 -5.41 -11.97
N ILE A 179 2.37 -5.03 -13.24
CA ILE A 179 3.64 -5.07 -13.98
C ILE A 179 4.61 -4.00 -13.47
N ASN A 180 4.11 -2.79 -13.21
CA ASN A 180 4.94 -1.69 -12.75
C ASN A 180 5.64 -1.98 -11.41
N PHE A 181 4.93 -2.58 -10.46
CA PHE A 181 5.46 -2.88 -9.13
C PHE A 181 6.14 -4.26 -9.02
N LEU A 182 6.12 -5.07 -10.09
CA LEU A 182 6.75 -6.39 -10.12
C LEU A 182 8.23 -6.38 -9.73
N PRO A 183 9.08 -5.41 -10.13
CA PRO A 183 10.49 -5.38 -9.71
C PRO A 183 10.64 -5.35 -8.20
N ILE A 184 9.83 -4.53 -7.53
CA ILE A 184 9.89 -4.32 -6.09
C ILE A 184 9.40 -5.56 -5.35
N TYR A 185 8.33 -6.17 -5.84
CA TYR A 185 7.82 -7.43 -5.31
C TYR A 185 8.85 -8.56 -5.47
N ALA A 186 9.46 -8.69 -6.65
CA ALA A 186 10.45 -9.71 -6.96
C ALA A 186 11.70 -9.58 -6.07
N ILE A 187 12.22 -8.36 -5.88
CA ILE A 187 13.33 -8.11 -4.95
C ILE A 187 12.97 -8.59 -3.55
N GLY A 188 11.77 -8.27 -3.05
CA GLY A 188 11.28 -8.78 -1.78
C GLY A 188 11.23 -10.32 -1.75
N TYR A 189 10.62 -10.95 -2.76
CA TYR A 189 10.46 -12.40 -2.86
C TYR A 189 11.78 -13.17 -2.89
N TYR A 190 12.79 -12.66 -3.59
CA TYR A 190 14.08 -13.34 -3.72
C TYR A 190 15.03 -13.13 -2.56
N MET A 191 14.85 -12.06 -1.80
CA MET A 191 15.73 -11.73 -0.69
C MET A 191 15.51 -12.70 0.48
N ASP A 192 16.61 -13.23 1.03
CA ASP A 192 16.54 -14.09 2.21
C ASP A 192 16.15 -13.26 3.44
N MET A 193 15.09 -13.70 4.14
CA MET A 193 14.52 -12.93 5.25
C MET A 193 15.49 -12.79 6.44
N LYS A 194 16.35 -13.79 6.70
CA LYS A 194 17.32 -13.72 7.80
C LYS A 194 18.43 -12.74 7.46
N SER A 195 18.99 -12.83 6.27
CA SER A 195 19.99 -11.90 5.75
C SER A 195 19.47 -10.46 5.70
N ALA A 196 18.24 -10.29 5.22
CA ALA A 196 17.55 -9.01 5.22
C ALA A 196 17.39 -8.44 6.63
N LEU A 197 16.88 -9.24 7.57
CA LEU A 197 16.70 -8.81 8.96
C LEU A 197 18.04 -8.38 9.59
N ASN A 198 19.10 -9.16 9.38
CA ASN A 198 20.44 -8.83 9.86
C ASN A 198 20.95 -7.51 9.28
N TRP A 199 20.77 -7.28 7.98
CA TRP A 199 21.19 -6.04 7.33
C TRP A 199 20.40 -4.84 7.85
N PHE A 200 19.08 -4.92 7.83
CA PHE A 200 18.22 -3.79 8.24
C PHE A 200 18.33 -3.49 9.75
N SER A 201 18.68 -4.46 10.59
CA SER A 201 18.85 -4.27 12.03
C SER A 201 20.24 -3.75 12.43
N ASN A 202 21.14 -3.54 11.47
CA ASN A 202 22.45 -2.93 11.71
C ASN A 202 22.31 -1.42 12.00
N LYS A 203 23.01 -0.92 13.02
CA LYS A 203 23.06 0.50 13.38
C LYS A 203 23.52 1.38 12.21
N TRP A 204 24.49 0.92 11.42
CA TRP A 204 24.96 1.66 10.24
C TRP A 204 23.86 1.82 9.19
N ALA A 205 23.10 0.76 8.93
CA ALA A 205 21.96 0.81 8.01
C ALA A 205 20.87 1.75 8.54
N ALA A 206 20.59 1.73 9.85
CA ALA A 206 19.64 2.65 10.48
C ALA A 206 20.08 4.12 10.38
N CYS A 207 21.37 4.43 10.62
CA CYS A 207 21.91 5.78 10.46
C CYS A 207 21.84 6.26 9.01
N ALA A 208 22.31 5.44 8.06
CA ALA A 208 22.25 5.75 6.64
C ALA A 208 20.81 5.93 6.16
N GLY A 209 19.90 5.06 6.60
CA GLY A 209 18.46 5.18 6.34
C GLY A 209 17.88 6.46 6.92
N GLY A 210 18.26 6.86 8.13
CA GLY A 210 17.84 8.11 8.75
C GLY A 210 18.25 9.33 7.93
N VAL A 211 19.49 9.35 7.44
CA VAL A 211 20.00 10.40 6.53
C VAL A 211 19.16 10.46 5.25
N VAL A 212 18.91 9.32 4.60
CA VAL A 212 18.09 9.24 3.38
C VAL A 212 16.67 9.73 3.63
N VAL A 213 16.04 9.34 4.75
CA VAL A 213 14.70 9.81 5.13
C VAL A 213 14.68 11.33 5.30
N ILE A 214 15.63 11.89 6.05
CA ILE A 214 15.72 13.34 6.25
C ILE A 214 15.92 14.07 4.92
N ILE A 215 16.87 13.63 4.09
CA ILE A 215 17.13 14.23 2.76
C ILE A 215 15.87 14.18 1.91
N SER A 216 15.16 13.05 1.87
CA SER A 216 13.94 12.92 1.06
C SER A 216 12.81 13.85 1.50
N ILE A 217 12.68 14.10 2.80
CA ILE A 217 11.74 15.08 3.35
C ILE A 217 12.13 16.49 2.94
N LEU A 218 13.43 16.84 3.07
CA LEU A 218 13.94 18.16 2.67
C LEU A 218 13.74 18.41 1.18
N VAL A 219 14.06 17.41 0.33
CA VAL A 219 13.81 17.48 -1.12
C VAL A 219 12.33 17.74 -1.39
N CYS A 220 11.42 16.96 -0.79
CA CYS A 220 9.98 17.17 -1.00
C CYS A 220 9.53 18.56 -0.55
N LYS A 221 9.98 19.02 0.62
CA LYS A 221 9.58 20.28 1.24
C LYS A 221 10.06 21.52 0.49
N PHE A 222 11.30 21.50 -0.01
CA PHE A 222 11.95 22.69 -0.60
C PHE A 222 11.97 22.71 -2.13
N SER A 223 11.44 21.68 -2.78
CA SER A 223 11.37 21.65 -4.24
C SER A 223 10.27 22.56 -4.80
N SER A 224 10.39 22.85 -6.09
CA SER A 224 9.46 23.73 -6.80
C SER A 224 8.02 23.20 -6.80
N TRP A 225 7.06 24.11 -6.99
CA TRP A 225 5.63 23.83 -7.01
C TRP A 225 5.21 22.70 -7.96
N GLY A 226 5.92 22.53 -9.09
CA GLY A 226 5.66 21.48 -10.08
C GLY A 226 5.95 20.05 -9.58
N MET A 227 6.65 19.91 -8.46
CA MET A 227 7.10 18.58 -8.03
C MET A 227 5.95 17.66 -7.57
N TYR A 228 4.81 18.22 -7.15
CA TYR A 228 3.64 17.43 -6.78
C TYR A 228 3.14 16.52 -7.91
N GLY A 229 3.32 16.93 -9.18
CA GLY A 229 2.96 16.14 -10.35
C GLY A 229 3.64 14.77 -10.39
N TRP A 230 4.83 14.63 -9.77
CA TRP A 230 5.60 13.37 -9.75
C TRP A 230 4.87 12.25 -9.02
N ARG A 231 3.92 12.57 -8.14
CA ARG A 231 3.03 11.61 -7.51
C ARG A 231 2.40 10.67 -8.53
N LYS A 232 2.08 11.16 -9.74
CA LYS A 232 1.47 10.36 -10.82
C LYS A 232 2.36 9.21 -11.27
N TRP A 233 3.68 9.41 -11.33
CA TRP A 233 4.64 8.36 -11.67
C TRP A 233 4.63 7.23 -10.63
N PHE A 234 4.67 7.59 -9.34
CA PHE A 234 4.69 6.62 -8.23
C PHE A 234 3.42 5.77 -8.10
N THR A 235 2.30 6.17 -8.74
CA THR A 235 1.09 5.35 -8.73
C THR A 235 1.19 4.07 -9.56
N GLY A 236 2.13 3.98 -10.52
CA GLY A 236 2.28 2.82 -11.41
C GLY A 236 1.04 2.54 -12.29
N ARG A 237 0.12 3.50 -12.41
CA ARG A 237 -1.19 3.32 -13.07
C ARG A 237 -1.23 3.83 -14.50
N ARG A 238 -0.44 4.86 -14.80
CA ARG A 238 -0.58 5.68 -16.01
C ARG A 238 0.43 5.31 -17.08
N SER A 239 -0.02 5.34 -18.33
CA SER A 239 0.82 5.27 -19.52
C SER A 239 1.70 6.52 -19.65
N TYR A 240 2.73 6.43 -20.48
CA TYR A 240 3.60 7.56 -20.77
C TYR A 240 2.90 8.64 -21.58
N GLU A 241 1.96 8.24 -22.45
CA GLU A 241 1.08 9.18 -23.17
C GLU A 241 0.30 10.08 -22.19
N PHE A 242 -0.33 9.49 -21.17
CA PHE A 242 -1.02 10.27 -20.13
C PHE A 242 -0.06 11.16 -19.32
N LEU A 243 1.20 10.74 -19.17
CA LEU A 243 2.19 11.51 -18.42
C LEU A 243 2.80 12.64 -19.24
N GLU A 244 2.69 12.61 -20.57
CA GLU A 244 3.16 13.66 -21.49
C GLU A 244 2.47 15.00 -21.20
N ASP A 245 1.18 14.95 -20.84
CA ASP A 245 0.39 16.13 -20.44
C ASP A 245 0.96 16.87 -19.22
N PHE A 246 1.82 16.20 -18.44
CA PHE A 246 2.41 16.74 -17.21
C PHE A 246 3.93 16.87 -17.28
N PHE A 247 4.59 16.10 -18.14
CA PHE A 247 6.03 15.98 -18.23
C PHE A 247 6.43 15.95 -19.69
N LYS A 248 7.09 17.03 -20.15
CA LYS A 248 7.60 17.10 -21.51
C LYS A 248 8.54 15.92 -21.79
N ASN A 249 8.33 15.28 -22.94
CA ASN A 249 9.04 14.10 -23.41
C ASN A 249 8.86 12.84 -22.53
N ALA A 250 7.74 12.71 -21.81
CA ALA A 250 7.45 11.52 -21.00
C ALA A 250 7.40 10.24 -21.84
N VAL A 251 6.93 10.29 -23.08
CA VAL A 251 6.91 9.13 -23.98
C VAL A 251 8.34 8.70 -24.32
N GLN A 252 9.18 9.63 -24.80
CA GLN A 252 10.55 9.30 -25.21
C GLN A 252 11.41 8.86 -24.03
N ASN A 253 11.24 9.50 -22.87
CA ASN A 253 12.06 9.28 -21.69
C ASN A 253 11.45 8.32 -20.66
N GLY A 254 10.22 7.83 -20.90
CA GLY A 254 9.41 7.16 -19.89
C GLY A 254 10.06 5.91 -19.31
N TRP A 255 10.74 5.11 -20.15
CA TRP A 255 11.39 3.87 -19.74
C TRP A 255 12.45 4.10 -18.64
N TRP A 256 13.33 5.09 -18.80
CA TRP A 256 14.38 5.34 -17.81
C TRP A 256 13.85 6.13 -16.61
N ILE A 257 12.89 7.03 -16.81
CA ILE A 257 12.19 7.71 -15.70
C ILE A 257 11.49 6.67 -14.82
N ARG A 258 10.85 5.66 -15.41
CA ARG A 258 10.21 4.57 -14.69
C ARG A 258 11.20 3.78 -13.84
N ILE A 259 12.36 3.43 -14.39
CA ILE A 259 13.42 2.76 -13.64
C ILE A 259 13.88 3.63 -12.47
N LEU A 260 14.13 4.93 -12.71
CA LEU A 260 14.53 5.88 -11.67
C LEU A 260 13.50 5.99 -10.54
N VAL A 261 12.21 6.07 -10.89
CA VAL A 261 11.09 6.12 -9.94
C VAL A 261 11.10 4.90 -9.03
N TRP A 262 11.33 3.70 -9.57
CA TRP A 262 11.41 2.48 -8.76
C TRP A 262 12.69 2.39 -7.93
N LEU A 263 13.82 2.92 -8.43
CA LEU A 263 15.04 3.02 -7.63
C LEU A 263 14.85 3.96 -6.44
N VAL A 264 14.24 5.13 -6.63
CA VAL A 264 13.89 6.05 -5.54
C VAL A 264 12.96 5.37 -4.54
N ALA A 265 11.91 4.70 -5.03
CA ALA A 265 10.96 3.98 -4.17
C ALA A 265 11.64 2.86 -3.36
N LEU A 266 12.58 2.12 -3.95
CA LEU A 266 13.36 1.07 -3.27
C LEU A 266 14.32 1.64 -2.23
N ILE A 267 15.04 2.72 -2.56
CA ILE A 267 15.95 3.40 -1.64
C ILE A 267 15.20 3.88 -0.40
N LEU A 268 14.04 4.53 -0.60
CA LEU A 268 13.19 4.98 0.51
C LEU A 268 12.60 3.82 1.29
N THR A 269 12.16 2.76 0.60
CA THR A 269 11.69 1.53 1.26
C THR A 269 12.77 0.96 2.17
N PHE A 270 14.00 0.82 1.68
CA PHE A 270 15.10 0.24 2.45
C PHE A 270 15.52 1.14 3.61
N ALA A 271 15.53 2.46 3.40
CA ALA A 271 15.81 3.44 4.44
C ALA A 271 14.78 3.37 5.58
N ILE A 272 13.48 3.34 5.25
CA ILE A 272 12.41 3.23 6.24
C ILE A 272 12.47 1.90 6.99
N VAL A 273 12.68 0.79 6.28
CA VAL A 273 12.85 -0.52 6.93
C VAL A 273 14.07 -0.52 7.85
N ALA A 274 15.19 0.09 7.45
CA ALA A 274 16.40 0.14 8.27
C ALA A 274 16.22 0.95 9.56
N VAL A 275 15.56 2.10 9.49
CA VAL A 275 15.31 2.99 10.63
C VAL A 275 14.40 2.35 11.68
N ILE A 276 13.44 1.52 11.25
CA ILE A 276 12.46 0.92 12.17
C ILE A 276 13.12 -0.19 13.02
N PRO A 277 12.95 -0.17 14.36
CA PRO A 277 13.60 -1.12 15.25
C PRO A 277 12.96 -2.52 15.18
N ASP A 278 13.79 -3.55 15.36
CA ASP A 278 13.35 -4.93 15.59
C ASP A 278 13.12 -5.19 17.08
N LYS A 279 12.09 -4.55 17.64
CA LYS A 279 11.67 -4.71 19.04
C LYS A 279 10.15 -4.73 19.11
N ASP A 280 9.62 -5.38 20.13
CA ASP A 280 8.19 -5.27 20.44
C ASP A 280 7.90 -3.85 20.93
N LEU A 281 7.09 -3.11 20.16
CA LEU A 281 6.62 -1.75 20.48
C LEU A 281 5.19 -1.78 21.06
N GLY A 282 4.74 -2.94 21.52
CA GLY A 282 3.42 -3.15 22.12
C GLY A 282 2.29 -2.95 21.12
N PHE A 283 1.48 -1.92 21.34
CA PHE A 283 0.29 -1.68 20.51
C PHE A 283 0.65 -1.39 19.04
N ILE A 284 1.76 -0.70 18.77
CA ILE A 284 2.21 -0.41 17.38
C ILE A 284 2.49 -1.70 16.62
N THR A 285 3.19 -2.65 17.24
CA THR A 285 3.45 -3.97 16.65
C THR A 285 2.15 -4.75 16.42
N THR A 286 1.18 -4.58 17.32
CA THR A 286 -0.17 -5.18 17.16
C THR A 286 -0.95 -4.56 16.00
N VAL A 287 -0.85 -3.24 15.77
CA VAL A 287 -1.41 -2.59 14.58
C VAL A 287 -0.81 -3.17 13.30
N GLY A 288 0.52 -3.33 13.29
CA GLY A 288 1.27 -3.91 12.17
C GLY A 288 0.91 -5.37 11.85
N ALA A 289 0.47 -6.11 12.86
CA ALA A 289 -0.09 -7.46 12.70
C ALA A 289 -1.39 -7.49 11.89
N ARG A 290 -2.11 -6.37 11.90
CA ARG A 290 -3.54 -6.24 11.65
C ARG A 290 -3.83 -5.14 10.62
N THR A 291 -2.97 -5.04 9.61
CA THR A 291 -3.07 -3.97 8.61
C THR A 291 -4.19 -4.18 7.59
N ILE A 292 -4.58 -5.42 7.29
CA ILE A 292 -5.60 -5.71 6.27
C ILE A 292 -6.97 -5.13 6.67
N GLN A 293 -7.35 -5.26 7.94
CA GLN A 293 -8.61 -4.71 8.43
C GLN A 293 -8.62 -3.17 8.45
N VAL A 294 -7.51 -2.53 8.85
CA VAL A 294 -7.38 -1.07 8.74
C VAL A 294 -7.48 -0.65 7.26
N TYR A 295 -6.78 -1.37 6.37
CA TYR A 295 -6.82 -1.14 4.93
C TYR A 295 -8.25 -1.31 4.37
N PHE A 296 -9.03 -2.26 4.85
CA PHE A 296 -10.40 -2.45 4.38
C PHE A 296 -11.32 -1.32 4.85
N TRP A 297 -11.28 -0.96 6.13
CA TRP A 297 -12.27 -0.06 6.72
C TRP A 297 -11.96 1.43 6.57
N HIS A 298 -10.69 1.82 6.43
CA HIS A 298 -10.32 3.23 6.48
C HIS A 298 -11.05 4.08 5.42
N ARG A 299 -11.17 3.61 4.16
CA ARG A 299 -11.74 4.44 3.10
C ARG A 299 -13.26 4.53 3.10
N PRO A 300 -14.02 3.43 3.27
CA PRO A 300 -15.46 3.53 3.49
C PRO A 300 -15.80 4.48 4.63
N VAL A 301 -15.04 4.41 5.73
CA VAL A 301 -15.21 5.30 6.88
C VAL A 301 -14.79 6.72 6.53
N CYS A 302 -13.67 6.94 5.82
CA CYS A 302 -13.32 8.26 5.30
C CYS A 302 -14.46 8.85 4.46
N TYR A 303 -15.22 8.10 3.67
CA TYR A 303 -16.38 8.68 2.98
C TYR A 303 -17.52 9.01 3.94
N LEU A 304 -17.86 8.10 4.84
CA LEU A 304 -18.91 8.32 5.85
C LEU A 304 -18.59 9.46 6.80
N LEU A 305 -17.32 9.77 7.04
CA LEU A 305 -16.90 10.86 7.91
C LEU A 305 -17.03 12.25 7.26
N ARG A 306 -17.33 12.32 5.96
CA ARG A 306 -17.29 13.58 5.20
C ARG A 306 -18.45 14.54 5.51
N GLU A 307 -19.64 14.01 5.80
CA GLU A 307 -20.86 14.79 6.08
C GLU A 307 -21.24 14.85 7.57
N PRO A 308 -21.26 13.74 8.34
CA PRO A 308 -21.70 13.73 9.73
C PRO A 308 -20.76 14.45 10.68
N LEU A 309 -19.46 14.53 10.37
CA LEU A 309 -18.47 15.27 11.18
C LEU A 309 -18.41 16.75 10.80
N ARG A 310 -19.56 17.45 10.66
CA ARG A 310 -19.66 18.93 10.49
C ARG A 310 -18.93 19.76 11.58
N PHE A 311 -18.20 19.12 12.47
CA PHE A 311 -17.23 19.63 13.42
C PHE A 311 -15.92 20.13 12.76
N PHE A 312 -15.37 19.42 11.78
CA PHE A 312 -14.05 19.76 11.19
C PHE A 312 -14.05 21.06 10.37
N PRO A 313 -15.04 21.30 9.49
CA PRO A 313 -15.22 22.60 8.83
C PRO A 313 -15.25 23.76 9.81
N LYS A 314 -16.03 23.61 10.90
CA LYS A 314 -16.20 24.63 11.92
C LYS A 314 -14.91 24.90 12.71
N LEU A 315 -14.14 23.86 13.04
CA LEU A 315 -12.83 23.99 13.66
C LEU A 315 -11.85 24.74 12.75
N VAL A 316 -11.75 24.37 11.47
CA VAL A 316 -10.84 25.05 10.54
C VAL A 316 -11.25 26.52 10.34
N MET A 317 -12.56 26.79 10.23
CA MET A 317 -13.09 28.16 10.18
C MET A 317 -12.81 28.97 11.45
N MET A 318 -12.88 28.35 12.64
CA MET A 318 -12.59 29.01 13.93
C MET A 318 -11.15 29.55 14.02
N PHE A 319 -10.20 28.94 13.30
CA PHE A 319 -8.79 29.37 13.26
C PHE A 319 -8.43 30.13 11.98
N GLY A 320 -9.41 30.75 11.32
CA GLY A 320 -9.19 31.61 10.14
C GLY A 320 -8.97 30.84 8.83
N GLY A 321 -9.32 29.56 8.79
CA GLY A 321 -9.44 28.80 7.55
C GLY A 321 -10.77 29.07 6.83
N THR A 322 -10.85 28.68 5.57
CA THR A 322 -12.10 28.72 4.80
C THR A 322 -12.60 27.30 4.58
N TYR A 323 -13.92 27.13 4.56
CA TYR A 323 -14.53 25.87 4.15
C TYR A 323 -15.59 26.13 3.09
N ASP A 324 -15.46 25.48 1.94
CA ASP A 324 -16.41 25.59 0.84
C ASP A 324 -17.30 24.34 0.79
N HIS A 325 -18.56 24.53 1.21
CA HIS A 325 -19.60 23.50 1.20
C HIS A 325 -19.93 22.99 -0.21
N ALA A 326 -19.73 23.78 -1.26
CA ALA A 326 -19.98 23.36 -2.65
C ALA A 326 -18.85 22.47 -3.20
N LEU A 327 -17.65 22.58 -2.63
CA LEU A 327 -16.50 21.71 -2.93
C LEU A 327 -16.53 20.41 -2.10
N VAL A 328 -17.54 20.23 -1.26
CA VAL A 328 -17.88 18.96 -0.59
C VAL A 328 -18.59 18.06 -1.60
N GLY A 329 -17.83 17.62 -2.61
CA GLY A 329 -18.36 16.85 -3.74
C GLY A 329 -17.32 15.86 -4.28
N PRO A 330 -17.55 15.18 -5.41
CA PRO A 330 -16.68 14.12 -5.92
C PRO A 330 -15.20 14.54 -6.17
N THR A 331 -14.90 15.83 -6.15
CA THR A 331 -13.56 16.41 -6.23
C THR A 331 -12.84 16.41 -4.85
N PRO A 332 -11.71 15.69 -4.70
CA PRO A 332 -10.94 15.62 -3.45
C PRO A 332 -10.28 16.97 -3.08
N GLY A 333 -10.15 17.25 -1.78
CA GLY A 333 -9.21 18.25 -1.25
C GLY A 333 -9.61 19.72 -1.36
N HIS A 334 -10.60 20.08 -2.18
CA HIS A 334 -10.94 21.49 -2.41
C HIS A 334 -11.75 22.17 -1.30
N ALA A 335 -12.32 21.39 -0.38
CA ALA A 335 -13.27 21.92 0.60
C ALA A 335 -12.64 22.80 1.69
N PHE A 336 -11.34 22.73 1.96
CA PHE A 336 -10.69 23.47 3.07
C PHE A 336 -9.58 24.37 2.55
N GLY A 337 -9.59 25.68 2.84
CA GLY A 337 -8.54 26.64 2.45
C GLY A 337 -8.10 27.56 3.61
N GLY A 338 -7.31 28.60 3.32
CA GLY A 338 -6.95 29.64 4.29
C GLY A 338 -5.44 29.77 4.57
N SER A 339 -5.11 30.40 5.70
CA SER A 339 -3.74 30.70 6.11
C SER A 339 -2.92 29.44 6.43
N SER A 340 -1.58 29.53 6.35
CA SER A 340 -0.68 28.41 6.65
C SER A 340 -0.90 27.82 8.05
N SER A 341 -1.27 28.64 9.05
CA SER A 341 -1.58 28.18 10.41
C SER A 341 -2.86 27.34 10.47
N ALA A 342 -3.90 27.75 9.74
CA ALA A 342 -5.14 26.98 9.65
C ALA A 342 -4.91 25.61 9.00
N ILE A 343 -4.06 25.52 7.95
CA ILE A 343 -3.71 24.25 7.31
C ILE A 343 -2.91 23.35 8.25
N ILE A 344 -1.93 23.89 8.99
CA ILE A 344 -1.15 23.10 9.96
C ILE A 344 -2.08 22.54 11.04
N PHE A 345 -2.99 23.36 11.56
CA PHE A 345 -3.97 22.91 12.55
C PHE A 345 -4.86 21.80 11.99
N ALA A 346 -5.42 22.00 10.78
CA ALA A 346 -6.23 20.98 10.11
C ALA A 346 -5.48 19.66 9.96
N LEU A 347 -4.20 19.70 9.53
CA LEU A 347 -3.35 18.52 9.42
C LEU A 347 -3.16 17.81 10.77
N ILE A 348 -2.97 18.54 11.86
CA ILE A 348 -2.85 17.94 13.21
C ILE A 348 -4.12 17.17 13.56
N VAL A 349 -5.30 17.76 13.35
CA VAL A 349 -6.57 17.08 13.66
C VAL A 349 -6.76 15.87 12.73
N TYR A 350 -6.47 15.98 11.43
CA TYR A 350 -6.55 14.84 10.51
C TYR A 350 -5.59 13.72 10.87
N PHE A 351 -4.38 14.03 11.33
CA PHE A 351 -3.43 13.02 11.77
C PHE A 351 -3.91 12.34 13.05
N ALA A 352 -4.50 13.10 13.99
CA ALA A 352 -5.11 12.51 15.19
C ALA A 352 -6.26 11.55 14.85
N VAL A 353 -7.14 11.94 13.92
CA VAL A 353 -8.22 11.04 13.43
C VAL A 353 -7.63 9.83 12.71
N ALA A 354 -6.62 10.01 11.86
CA ALA A 354 -5.97 8.90 11.17
C ALA A 354 -5.36 7.89 12.15
N ILE A 355 -4.70 8.38 13.21
CA ILE A 355 -4.14 7.55 14.29
C ILE A 355 -5.26 6.82 15.02
N ALA A 356 -6.32 7.54 15.44
CA ALA A 356 -7.45 6.95 16.15
C ALA A 356 -8.17 5.88 15.31
N MET A 357 -8.39 6.15 14.03
CA MET A 357 -9.01 5.22 13.09
C MET A 357 -8.13 3.99 12.84
N THR A 358 -6.81 4.19 12.68
CA THR A 358 -5.83 3.09 12.55
C THR A 358 -5.83 2.21 13.79
N ALA A 359 -5.82 2.81 14.99
CA ALA A 359 -5.90 2.09 16.25
C ALA A 359 -7.22 1.33 16.38
N PHE A 360 -8.35 1.98 16.12
CA PHE A 360 -9.69 1.40 16.24
C PHE A 360 -9.89 0.20 15.32
N PHE A 361 -9.55 0.31 14.04
CA PHE A 361 -9.69 -0.81 13.12
C PHE A 361 -8.62 -1.90 13.31
N SER A 362 -7.58 -1.68 14.12
CA SER A 362 -6.65 -2.73 14.52
C SER A 362 -7.14 -3.58 15.71
N LEU A 363 -8.29 -3.25 16.30
CA LEU A 363 -8.87 -4.03 17.38
C LEU A 363 -9.28 -5.43 16.89
N LYS A 364 -9.25 -6.40 17.81
CA LYS A 364 -9.49 -7.82 17.50
C LYS A 364 -10.88 -8.09 16.91
N ILE A 365 -11.87 -7.26 17.23
CA ILE A 365 -13.24 -7.39 16.71
C ILE A 365 -13.33 -7.23 15.18
N PHE A 366 -12.38 -6.51 14.57
CA PHE A 366 -12.29 -6.34 13.13
C PHE A 366 -11.38 -7.38 12.46
N GLU A 367 -10.83 -8.33 13.24
CA GLU A 367 -10.04 -9.42 12.69
C GLU A 367 -10.96 -10.34 11.87
N HIS A 368 -10.62 -10.55 10.60
CA HIS A 368 -11.42 -11.40 9.73
C HIS A 368 -11.52 -12.81 10.35
N PRO A 369 -12.72 -13.42 10.43
CA PRO A 369 -12.88 -14.77 10.95
C PRO A 369 -12.45 -15.80 9.88
N THR A 370 -11.29 -15.62 9.23
CA THR A 370 -10.88 -16.43 8.06
C THR A 370 -10.80 -17.91 8.42
N LYS A 371 -10.34 -18.25 9.62
CA LYS A 371 -10.30 -19.64 10.09
C LYS A 371 -11.69 -20.21 10.35
N GLU A 372 -12.60 -19.42 10.92
CA GLU A 372 -13.96 -19.83 11.25
C GLU A 372 -14.83 -19.93 9.99
N LEU A 373 -14.70 -18.99 9.05
CA LEU A 373 -15.34 -19.02 7.73
C LEU A 373 -14.82 -20.18 6.88
N MET A 374 -13.50 -20.46 6.88
CA MET A 374 -12.95 -21.64 6.20
C MET A 374 -13.39 -22.95 6.86
N ALA A 375 -13.53 -22.98 8.19
CA ALA A 375 -14.06 -24.14 8.91
C ALA A 375 -15.56 -24.34 8.60
N LEU A 376 -16.34 -23.27 8.48
CA LEU A 376 -17.73 -23.29 8.06
C LEU A 376 -17.86 -23.81 6.61
N GLY A 377 -17.04 -23.32 5.69
CA GLY A 377 -17.00 -23.78 4.30
C GLY A 377 -16.64 -25.27 4.17
N LYS A 378 -15.69 -25.77 4.97
CA LYS A 378 -15.40 -27.21 5.05
C LYS A 378 -16.58 -28.02 5.58
N LYS A 379 -17.30 -27.53 6.60
CA LYS A 379 -18.50 -28.19 7.13
C LYS A 379 -19.63 -28.25 6.11
N LEU A 380 -19.80 -27.21 5.29
CA LEU A 380 -20.85 -27.15 4.26
C LEU A 380 -20.54 -28.06 3.07
N THR A 381 -19.28 -28.18 2.68
CA THR A 381 -18.83 -29.09 1.60
C THR A 381 -18.83 -30.57 2.02
N GLN A 382 -18.63 -30.87 3.29
CA GLN A 382 -18.79 -32.23 3.83
C GLN A 382 -20.24 -32.68 4.01
N LYS A 383 -21.22 -31.77 3.96
CA LYS A 383 -22.65 -32.08 4.04
C LYS A 383 -23.31 -32.29 2.67
N THR A 384 -22.57 -32.03 1.59
CA THR A 384 -23.09 -32.03 0.20
C THR A 384 -22.46 -33.11 -0.69
N GLY A 385 -21.61 -33.97 -0.13
CA GLY A 385 -21.17 -35.24 -0.72
C GLY A 385 -21.44 -36.36 0.27
#